data_AF-A0A9W5PBX3-F1
#
_entry.id   AF-A0A9W5PBX3-F1
#
_cell.length_a   1.000
_cell.length_b   1.000
_cell.length_c   1.000
_cell.angle_alpha   90.00
_cell.angle_beta   90.00
_cell.angle_gamma   90.00
#
_symmetry.space_group_name_H-M   'P 1'
#
loop_
_entity.id
_entity.type
_entity.pdbx_description
1 polymer ?
#
loop_
_entity_poly.entity_id
_entity_poly.type
_entity_poly.pdbx_seq_one_letter_code
_entity_poly.pdbx_strand_id
1 'polypeptide(L)'
;MLDKKTDILLAARKLFSEKDFTSVSMQAIAEECRMSKASIYKLFQSKEDLLLELLSFNQKQMVAAASRLQENTALTPEERLMQKVKMELEGFRRNQQFFNMLTYGNPKLHNNRVKQHIHQTRSTIICWHRDSLIQAYGETILPFVWDLVIILHGMMREFLMLIKIEEKPLELDPIAEFIISTLNQIVKNKETRQSLLPQEAIELYIHSASSYKPKDKSALLSESLKELHKGISSLPAADYDVDELTSAAAMLEEEAKKEEPRAFLLKSLIGYLEQTGVLTQPVSMLKTLLIT
;
A
#
# COMPACT_ATOMS: atom_id res chain seq x y z
N MET A 1 -13.28 -0.22 26.17
CA MET A 1 -14.24 -0.78 25.17
C MET A 1 -13.55 -1.21 23.87
N LEU A 2 -12.52 -0.49 23.38
CA LEU A 2 -11.75 -0.91 22.19
C LEU A 2 -11.10 -2.29 22.35
N ASP A 3 -10.61 -2.60 23.55
CA ASP A 3 -9.90 -3.84 23.87
C ASP A 3 -10.74 -5.10 23.61
N LYS A 4 -11.96 -5.16 24.19
CA LYS A 4 -12.86 -6.31 24.04
C LYS A 4 -13.28 -6.60 22.60
N LYS A 5 -13.51 -5.56 21.78
CA LYS A 5 -13.86 -5.77 20.36
C LYS A 5 -12.67 -6.38 19.62
N THR A 6 -11.47 -5.86 19.85
CA THR A 6 -10.23 -6.40 19.29
C THR A 6 -9.97 -7.84 19.75
N ASP A 7 -10.16 -8.15 21.03
CA ASP A 7 -10.00 -9.52 21.55
C ASP A 7 -10.90 -10.53 20.83
N ILE A 8 -12.17 -10.17 20.63
CA ILE A 8 -13.12 -11.01 19.89
C ILE A 8 -12.66 -11.19 18.44
N LEU A 9 -12.19 -10.13 17.78
CA LEU A 9 -11.69 -10.19 16.40
C LEU A 9 -10.44 -11.08 16.28
N LEU A 10 -9.52 -10.99 17.23
CA LEU A 10 -8.31 -11.81 17.27
C LEU A 10 -8.63 -13.29 17.53
N ALA A 11 -9.54 -13.57 18.47
CA ALA A 11 -10.05 -14.91 18.73
C ALA A 11 -10.75 -15.51 17.50
N ALA A 12 -11.60 -14.71 16.85
CA ALA A 12 -12.29 -15.11 15.62
C ALA A 12 -11.28 -15.42 14.51
N ARG A 13 -10.27 -14.56 14.29
CA ARG A 13 -9.21 -14.78 13.30
C ARG A 13 -8.47 -16.10 13.54
N LYS A 14 -8.11 -16.39 14.79
CA LYS A 14 -7.44 -17.64 15.16
C LYS A 14 -8.31 -18.84 14.81
N LEU A 15 -9.55 -18.88 15.31
CA LEU A 15 -10.47 -20.01 15.06
C LEU A 15 -10.79 -20.20 13.57
N PHE A 16 -10.93 -19.10 12.82
CA PHE A 16 -11.15 -19.13 11.37
C PHE A 16 -9.92 -19.55 10.55
N SER A 17 -8.73 -19.47 11.13
CA SER A 17 -7.48 -19.95 10.51
C SER A 17 -7.31 -21.46 10.73
N GLU A 18 -7.72 -21.96 11.89
CA GLU A 18 -7.56 -23.36 12.28
C GLU A 18 -8.69 -24.28 11.77
N LYS A 19 -9.87 -23.71 11.50
CA LYS A 19 -11.10 -24.47 11.21
C LYS A 19 -11.88 -23.83 10.07
N ASP A 20 -12.65 -24.66 9.35
CA ASP A 20 -13.60 -24.16 8.36
C ASP A 20 -14.61 -23.22 9.00
N PHE A 21 -14.91 -22.11 8.34
CA PHE A 21 -15.83 -21.08 8.85
C PHE A 21 -17.17 -21.64 9.33
N THR A 22 -17.75 -22.60 8.61
CA THR A 22 -19.04 -23.21 8.97
C THR A 22 -19.00 -23.98 10.29
N SER A 23 -17.83 -24.52 10.66
CA SER A 23 -17.62 -25.29 11.89
C SER A 23 -17.40 -24.42 13.14
N VAL A 24 -17.01 -23.15 12.95
CA VAL A 24 -16.80 -22.21 14.05
C VAL A 24 -18.15 -21.63 14.49
N SER A 25 -18.45 -21.71 15.79
CA SER A 25 -19.68 -21.16 16.39
C SER A 25 -19.38 -19.88 17.18
N MET A 26 -20.39 -19.03 17.36
CA MET A 26 -20.28 -17.85 18.23
C MET A 26 -19.98 -18.22 19.69
N GLN A 27 -20.35 -19.44 20.11
CA GLN A 27 -20.01 -19.97 21.45
C GLN A 27 -18.52 -20.28 21.55
N ALA A 28 -17.94 -20.95 20.55
CA ALA A 28 -16.51 -21.26 20.52
C ALA A 28 -15.64 -19.99 20.55
N ILE A 29 -16.07 -18.93 19.84
CA ILE A 29 -15.38 -17.63 19.87
C ILE A 29 -15.46 -17.00 21.26
N ALA A 30 -16.62 -17.09 21.93
CA ALA A 30 -16.81 -16.60 23.29
C ALA A 30 -15.89 -17.31 24.29
N GLU A 31 -15.75 -18.62 24.16
CA GLU A 31 -14.84 -19.42 24.98
C GLU A 31 -13.37 -19.03 24.75
N GLU A 32 -12.97 -18.87 23.48
CA GLU A 32 -11.60 -18.48 23.11
C GLU A 32 -11.19 -17.12 23.69
N CYS A 33 -12.09 -16.12 23.66
CA CYS A 33 -11.83 -14.80 24.27
C CYS A 33 -12.27 -14.67 25.74
N ARG A 34 -12.68 -15.78 26.38
CA ARG A 34 -13.14 -15.82 27.79
C ARG A 34 -14.28 -14.83 28.08
N MET A 35 -15.20 -14.69 27.14
CA MET A 35 -16.38 -13.84 27.24
C MET A 35 -17.67 -14.67 27.24
N SER A 36 -18.77 -14.08 27.72
CA SER A 36 -20.07 -14.72 27.53
C SER A 36 -20.54 -14.56 26.08
N LYS A 37 -21.25 -15.57 25.56
CA LYS A 37 -21.91 -15.49 24.24
C LYS A 37 -22.78 -14.24 24.12
N ALA A 38 -23.54 -13.91 25.16
CA ALA A 38 -24.37 -12.70 25.21
C ALA A 38 -23.54 -11.41 25.05
N SER A 39 -22.31 -11.35 25.60
CA SER A 39 -21.42 -10.21 25.42
C SER A 39 -20.94 -10.04 23.97
N ILE A 40 -20.72 -11.14 23.24
CA ILE A 40 -20.37 -11.08 21.82
C ILE A 40 -21.55 -10.59 21.00
N TYR A 41 -22.76 -11.09 21.24
CA TYR A 41 -23.95 -10.67 20.48
C TYR A 41 -24.32 -9.19 20.67
N LYS A 42 -23.87 -8.55 21.75
CA LYS A 42 -24.00 -7.09 21.92
C LYS A 42 -23.14 -6.29 20.92
N LEU A 43 -22.07 -6.88 20.40
CA LEU A 43 -21.12 -6.24 19.49
C LEU A 43 -21.25 -6.72 18.05
N PHE A 44 -21.69 -7.97 17.84
CA PHE A 44 -21.78 -8.61 16.53
C PHE A 44 -23.09 -9.37 16.41
N GLN A 45 -23.93 -9.00 15.45
CA GLN A 45 -25.26 -9.60 15.29
C GLN A 45 -25.21 -11.04 14.75
N SER A 46 -24.16 -11.36 13.99
CA SER A 46 -23.96 -12.67 13.38
C SER A 46 -22.47 -13.02 13.25
N LYS A 47 -22.16 -14.27 12.91
CA LYS A 47 -20.80 -14.71 12.60
C LYS A 47 -20.29 -14.07 11.31
N GLU A 48 -21.18 -13.82 10.36
CA GLU A 48 -20.93 -13.12 9.10
C GLU A 48 -20.59 -11.65 9.34
N ASP A 49 -21.31 -10.95 10.23
CA ASP A 49 -20.98 -9.56 10.59
C ASP A 49 -19.64 -9.48 11.33
N LEU A 50 -19.36 -10.46 12.20
CA LEU A 50 -18.05 -10.58 12.84
C LEU A 50 -16.92 -10.79 11.82
N LEU A 51 -17.15 -11.60 10.78
CA LEU A 51 -16.19 -11.79 9.70
C LEU A 51 -15.95 -10.49 8.91
N LEU A 52 -17.00 -9.76 8.56
CA LEU A 52 -16.88 -8.48 7.82
C LEU A 52 -16.14 -7.42 8.64
N GLU A 53 -16.42 -7.35 9.95
CA GLU A 53 -15.69 -6.48 10.87
C GLU A 53 -14.21 -6.89 10.99
N LEU A 54 -13.92 -8.19 11.01
CA LEU A 54 -12.54 -8.70 11.00
C LEU A 54 -11.81 -8.34 9.68
N LEU A 55 -12.46 -8.49 8.54
CA LEU A 55 -11.90 -8.08 7.24
C LEU A 55 -11.61 -6.57 7.22
N SER A 56 -12.54 -5.75 7.71
CA SER A 56 -12.37 -4.30 7.85
C SER A 56 -11.24 -3.94 8.81
N PHE A 57 -11.12 -4.65 9.93
CA PHE A 57 -10.03 -4.48 10.88
C PHE A 57 -8.67 -4.79 10.25
N ASN A 58 -8.55 -5.91 9.55
CA ASN A 58 -7.32 -6.29 8.84
C ASN A 58 -6.94 -5.27 7.75
N GLN A 59 -7.92 -4.81 6.97
CA GLN A 59 -7.71 -3.75 5.98
C GLN A 59 -7.18 -2.48 6.64
N LYS A 60 -7.77 -2.01 7.74
CA LYS A 60 -7.31 -0.82 8.48
C LYS A 60 -5.88 -0.98 9.01
N GLN A 61 -5.50 -2.15 9.49
CA GLN A 61 -4.12 -2.40 9.91
C GLN A 61 -3.13 -2.34 8.74
N MET A 62 -3.48 -2.92 7.60
CA MET A 62 -2.69 -2.83 6.38
C MET A 62 -2.55 -1.38 5.91
N VAL A 63 -3.65 -0.60 5.91
CA VAL A 63 -3.63 0.84 5.62
C VAL A 63 -2.66 1.58 6.54
N ALA A 64 -2.79 1.37 7.85
CA ALA A 64 -1.95 2.04 8.84
C ALA A 64 -0.46 1.68 8.68
N ALA A 65 -0.16 0.41 8.36
CA ALA A 65 1.20 -0.03 8.12
C ALA A 65 1.79 0.61 6.85
N ALA A 66 1.01 0.68 5.77
CA ALA A 66 1.41 1.36 4.53
C ALA A 66 1.63 2.87 4.75
N SER A 67 0.75 3.54 5.51
CA SER A 67 0.91 4.96 5.86
C SER A 67 2.18 5.22 6.68
N ARG A 68 2.52 4.35 7.63
CA ARG A 68 3.77 4.48 8.40
C ARG A 68 5.01 4.35 7.52
N LEU A 69 4.98 3.46 6.52
CA LEU A 69 6.07 3.34 5.55
C LEU A 69 6.18 4.58 4.65
N GLN A 70 5.03 5.19 4.30
CA GLN A 70 5.01 6.44 3.55
C GLN A 70 5.66 7.59 4.34
N GLU A 71 5.36 7.68 5.64
CA GLU A 71 5.90 8.71 6.52
C GLU A 71 7.40 8.53 6.86
N ASN A 72 8.00 7.41 6.46
CA ASN A 72 9.41 7.15 6.68
C ASN A 72 10.27 7.85 5.62
N THR A 73 10.69 9.07 5.95
CA THR A 73 11.50 9.93 5.08
C THR A 73 12.95 9.45 4.90
N ALA A 74 13.40 8.43 5.64
CA ALA A 74 14.76 7.90 5.50
C ALA A 74 14.94 7.04 4.24
N LEU A 75 13.85 6.57 3.63
CA LEU A 75 13.87 5.65 2.49
C LEU A 75 13.62 6.38 1.17
N THR A 76 14.30 5.95 0.10
CA THR A 76 13.95 6.34 -1.28
C THR A 76 12.55 5.86 -1.65
N PRO A 77 11.90 6.46 -2.65
CA PRO A 77 10.62 5.97 -3.16
C PRO A 77 10.67 4.50 -3.61
N GLU A 78 11.77 4.08 -4.22
CA GLU A 78 12.01 2.70 -4.64
C GLU A 78 12.20 1.76 -3.44
N GLU A 79 12.99 2.17 -2.44
CA GLU A 79 13.16 1.42 -1.19
C GLU A 79 11.84 1.31 -0.42
N ARG A 80 11.02 2.36 -0.42
CA ARG A 80 9.66 2.32 0.16
C ARG A 80 8.77 1.34 -0.58
N LEU A 81 8.83 1.31 -1.91
CA LEU A 81 8.11 0.32 -2.71
C LEU A 81 8.56 -1.10 -2.34
N MET A 82 9.87 -1.34 -2.24
CA MET A 82 10.42 -2.63 -1.82
C MET A 82 9.94 -3.05 -0.41
N GLN A 83 9.99 -2.13 0.56
CA GLN A 83 9.50 -2.39 1.93
C GLN A 83 8.00 -2.63 1.96
N LYS A 84 7.20 -1.93 1.15
CA LYS A 84 5.76 -2.18 1.00
C LYS A 84 5.51 -3.59 0.47
N VAL A 85 6.20 -4.01 -0.59
CA VAL A 85 6.10 -5.38 -1.15
C VAL A 85 6.46 -6.42 -0.09
N LYS A 86 7.57 -6.24 0.62
CA LYS A 86 7.98 -7.14 1.71
C LYS A 86 6.93 -7.22 2.82
N MET A 87 6.45 -6.08 3.31
CA MET A 87 5.42 -5.98 4.35
C MET A 87 4.14 -6.71 3.93
N GLU A 88 3.73 -6.58 2.67
CA GLU A 88 2.57 -7.29 2.15
C GLU A 88 2.81 -8.80 2.10
N LEU A 89 3.96 -9.26 1.56
CA LEU A 89 4.32 -10.68 1.56
C LEU A 89 4.33 -11.28 2.98
N GLU A 90 4.89 -10.55 3.96
CA GLU A 90 4.86 -10.92 5.38
C GLU A 90 3.43 -10.96 5.95
N GLY A 91 2.61 -9.98 5.59
CA GLY A 91 1.21 -9.90 5.99
C GLY A 91 0.40 -11.10 5.47
N PHE A 92 0.58 -11.47 4.21
CA PHE A 92 -0.04 -12.65 3.62
C PHE A 92 0.48 -13.94 4.25
N ARG A 93 1.80 -14.10 4.42
CA ARG A 93 2.41 -15.27 5.08
C ARG A 93 1.83 -15.48 6.50
N ARG A 94 1.74 -14.40 7.29
CA ARG A 94 1.19 -14.46 8.66
C ARG A 94 -0.29 -14.82 8.72
N ASN A 95 -1.08 -14.46 7.70
CA ASN A 95 -2.52 -14.67 7.67
C ASN A 95 -2.94 -15.71 6.62
N GLN A 96 -2.01 -16.54 6.15
CA GLN A 96 -2.21 -17.42 5.00
C GLN A 96 -3.39 -18.37 5.17
N GLN A 97 -3.55 -18.96 6.36
CA GLN A 97 -4.65 -19.86 6.67
C GLN A 97 -6.01 -19.16 6.62
N PHE A 98 -6.09 -17.95 7.19
CA PHE A 98 -7.29 -17.11 7.11
C PHE A 98 -7.64 -16.74 5.66
N PHE A 99 -6.64 -16.34 4.85
CA PHE A 99 -6.86 -16.05 3.43
C PHE A 99 -7.25 -17.28 2.60
N ASN A 100 -6.68 -18.46 2.92
CA ASN A 100 -7.07 -19.71 2.31
C ASN A 100 -8.55 -20.04 2.61
N MET A 101 -8.97 -19.87 3.86
CA MET A 101 -10.38 -20.03 4.24
C MET A 101 -11.28 -19.06 3.46
N LEU A 102 -10.87 -17.81 3.29
CA LEU A 102 -11.64 -16.82 2.52
C LEU A 102 -11.72 -17.11 1.02
N THR A 103 -10.65 -17.66 0.43
CA THR A 103 -10.53 -17.82 -1.03
C THR A 103 -11.04 -19.17 -1.51
N TYR A 104 -10.78 -20.23 -0.74
CA TYR A 104 -11.04 -21.61 -1.12
C TYR A 104 -11.99 -22.34 -0.15
N GLY A 105 -12.46 -21.65 0.90
CA GLY A 105 -13.40 -22.21 1.84
C GLY A 105 -14.80 -22.40 1.25
N ASN A 106 -15.74 -22.75 2.12
CA ASN A 106 -17.11 -23.06 1.73
C ASN A 106 -17.75 -21.97 0.83
N PRO A 107 -18.34 -22.29 -0.33
CA PRO A 107 -18.94 -21.30 -1.23
C PRO A 107 -19.96 -20.36 -0.58
N LYS A 108 -20.63 -20.80 0.52
CA LYS A 108 -21.56 -19.99 1.31
C LYS A 108 -20.89 -18.81 2.04
N LEU A 109 -19.58 -18.85 2.27
CA LEU A 109 -18.78 -17.72 2.76
C LEU A 109 -18.80 -16.54 1.80
N HIS A 110 -18.94 -16.80 0.51
CA HIS A 110 -18.95 -15.76 -0.51
C HIS A 110 -20.35 -15.17 -0.70
N ASN A 111 -20.99 -14.77 0.40
CA ASN A 111 -22.13 -13.88 0.29
C ASN A 111 -21.69 -12.56 -0.39
N ASN A 112 -22.64 -11.83 -0.97
CA ASN A 112 -22.32 -10.64 -1.76
C ASN A 112 -21.54 -9.58 -0.96
N ARG A 113 -21.76 -9.49 0.37
CA ARG A 113 -21.06 -8.53 1.25
C ARG A 113 -19.57 -8.86 1.38
N VAL A 114 -19.22 -10.13 1.62
CA VAL A 114 -17.83 -10.57 1.72
C VAL A 114 -17.10 -10.42 0.39
N LYS A 115 -17.75 -10.84 -0.73
CA LYS A 115 -17.20 -10.64 -2.07
C LYS A 115 -16.93 -9.15 -2.34
N GLN A 116 -17.90 -8.29 -2.06
CA GLN A 116 -17.78 -6.85 -2.24
C GLN A 116 -16.61 -6.28 -1.42
N HIS A 117 -16.46 -6.68 -0.15
CA HIS A 117 -15.34 -6.24 0.69
C HIS A 117 -13.97 -6.67 0.13
N ILE A 118 -13.86 -7.90 -0.37
CA ILE A 118 -12.64 -8.40 -1.01
C ILE A 118 -12.32 -7.59 -2.27
N HIS A 119 -13.33 -7.33 -3.13
CA HIS A 119 -13.16 -6.50 -4.31
C HIS A 119 -12.73 -5.06 -3.97
N GLN A 120 -13.31 -4.45 -2.93
CA GLN A 120 -12.94 -3.12 -2.43
C GLN A 120 -11.49 -3.07 -1.94
N THR A 121 -11.11 -4.08 -1.15
CA THR A 121 -9.75 -4.20 -0.62
C THR A 121 -8.75 -4.35 -1.78
N ARG A 122 -9.05 -5.21 -2.75
CA ARG A 122 -8.21 -5.41 -3.94
C ARG A 122 -8.03 -4.11 -4.74
N SER A 123 -9.12 -3.40 -5.03
CA SER A 123 -9.08 -2.13 -5.75
C SER A 123 -8.23 -1.07 -5.03
N THR A 124 -8.35 -0.98 -3.70
CA THR A 124 -7.51 -0.08 -2.88
C THR A 124 -6.03 -0.41 -3.02
N ILE A 125 -5.67 -1.69 -2.88
CA ILE A 125 -4.28 -2.16 -3.00
C ILE A 125 -3.71 -1.90 -4.40
N ILE A 126 -4.50 -2.16 -5.45
CA ILE A 126 -4.11 -1.90 -6.85
C ILE A 126 -3.77 -0.42 -7.06
N CYS A 127 -4.61 0.49 -6.56
CA CYS A 127 -4.38 1.92 -6.71
C CYS A 127 -3.14 2.37 -5.92
N TRP A 128 -2.91 1.85 -4.71
CA TRP A 128 -1.70 2.15 -3.94
C TRP A 128 -0.42 1.68 -4.60
N HIS A 129 -0.45 0.50 -5.23
CA HIS A 129 0.68 0.02 -6.00
C HIS A 129 0.95 0.94 -7.19
N ARG A 130 -0.07 1.31 -7.95
CA ARG A 130 0.05 2.27 -9.06
C ARG A 130 0.67 3.59 -8.59
N ASP A 131 0.16 4.16 -7.50
CA ASP A 131 0.66 5.42 -6.96
C ASP A 131 2.11 5.29 -6.46
N SER A 132 2.45 4.18 -5.79
CA SER A 132 3.82 3.90 -5.32
C SER A 132 4.80 3.69 -6.48
N LEU A 133 4.36 3.06 -7.58
CA LEU A 133 5.17 2.91 -8.79
C LEU A 133 5.44 4.26 -9.46
N ILE A 134 4.46 5.15 -9.53
CA ILE A 134 4.64 6.51 -10.07
C ILE A 134 5.58 7.32 -9.19
N GLN A 135 5.47 7.20 -7.87
CA GLN A 135 6.40 7.84 -6.94
C GLN A 135 7.84 7.32 -7.12
N ALA A 136 8.01 6.02 -7.42
CA ALA A 136 9.31 5.41 -7.63
C ALA A 136 9.95 5.73 -8.99
N TYR A 137 9.16 5.69 -10.07
CA TYR A 137 9.67 5.72 -11.44
C TYR A 137 9.25 6.96 -12.26
N GLY A 138 8.34 7.76 -11.74
CA GLY A 138 7.92 9.04 -12.32
C GLY A 138 6.92 8.94 -13.44
N GLU A 139 6.68 10.08 -14.07
CA GLU A 139 5.63 10.19 -15.08
C GLU A 139 5.92 9.41 -16.35
N THR A 140 7.19 9.06 -16.56
CA THR A 140 7.65 8.30 -17.72
C THR A 140 7.01 6.91 -17.82
N ILE A 141 6.49 6.36 -16.71
CA ILE A 141 5.79 5.08 -16.71
C ILE A 141 4.27 5.21 -16.87
N LEU A 142 3.70 6.41 -16.84
CA LEU A 142 2.24 6.61 -16.94
C LEU A 142 1.58 5.87 -18.12
N PRO A 143 2.18 5.83 -19.33
CA PRO A 143 1.58 5.14 -20.47
C PRO A 143 1.37 3.63 -20.29
N PHE A 144 2.08 2.99 -19.35
CA PHE A 144 2.05 1.54 -19.13
C PHE A 144 2.07 1.15 -17.64
N VAL A 145 1.76 2.08 -16.72
CA VAL A 145 1.83 1.84 -15.27
C VAL A 145 0.94 0.69 -14.83
N TRP A 146 -0.22 0.51 -15.47
CA TRP A 146 -1.14 -0.58 -15.15
C TRP A 146 -0.58 -1.96 -15.51
N ASP A 147 0.23 -2.04 -16.58
CA ASP A 147 0.96 -3.27 -16.91
C ASP A 147 1.94 -3.62 -15.79
N LEU A 148 2.66 -2.62 -15.26
CA LEU A 148 3.58 -2.81 -14.12
C LEU A 148 2.84 -3.28 -12.86
N VAL A 149 1.65 -2.74 -12.59
CA VAL A 149 0.81 -3.18 -11.46
C VAL A 149 0.40 -4.64 -11.63
N ILE A 150 -0.04 -5.05 -12.83
CA ILE A 150 -0.41 -6.45 -13.08
C ILE A 150 0.79 -7.37 -12.94
N ILE A 151 1.95 -6.98 -13.48
CA ILE A 151 3.19 -7.76 -13.39
C ILE A 151 3.61 -7.92 -11.92
N LEU A 152 3.60 -6.84 -11.15
CA LEU A 152 3.86 -6.86 -9.70
C LEU A 152 2.93 -7.84 -8.99
N HIS A 153 1.62 -7.71 -9.21
CA HIS A 153 0.60 -8.56 -8.57
C HIS A 153 0.73 -10.02 -9.00
N GLY A 154 1.08 -10.26 -10.26
CA GLY A 154 1.34 -11.60 -10.80
C GLY A 154 2.52 -12.27 -10.12
N MET A 155 3.66 -11.56 -10.02
CA MET A 155 4.85 -12.07 -9.32
C MET A 155 4.57 -12.31 -7.84
N MET A 156 3.97 -11.33 -7.15
CA MET A 156 3.61 -11.49 -5.73
C MET A 156 2.68 -12.68 -5.51
N ARG A 157 1.63 -12.82 -6.33
CA ARG A 157 0.69 -13.96 -6.24
C ARG A 157 1.41 -15.30 -6.37
N GLU A 158 2.35 -15.41 -7.31
CA GLU A 158 3.07 -16.67 -7.54
C GLU A 158 4.00 -17.01 -6.38
N PHE A 159 4.75 -16.04 -5.86
CA PHE A 159 5.56 -16.26 -4.65
C PHE A 159 4.71 -16.59 -3.43
N LEU A 160 3.54 -15.99 -3.27
CA LEU A 160 2.59 -16.34 -2.22
C LEU A 160 2.03 -17.76 -2.38
N MET A 161 1.85 -18.23 -3.62
CA MET A 161 1.48 -19.63 -3.89
C MET A 161 2.61 -20.58 -3.47
N LEU A 162 3.87 -20.24 -3.77
CA LEU A 162 5.03 -21.05 -3.36
C LEU A 162 5.21 -21.09 -1.84
N ILE A 163 5.11 -19.94 -1.15
CA ILE A 163 5.14 -19.85 0.32
C ILE A 163 4.10 -20.80 0.96
N LYS A 164 3.00 -21.07 0.26
CA LYS A 164 1.97 -21.98 0.73
C LYS A 164 2.32 -23.46 0.61
N ILE A 165 3.08 -23.84 -0.42
CA ILE A 165 3.36 -25.25 -0.76
C ILE A 165 4.67 -25.71 -0.10
N GLU A 166 5.64 -24.80 0.04
CA GLU A 166 6.96 -25.12 0.54
C GLU A 166 6.95 -25.55 2.02
N GLU A 167 7.61 -26.67 2.31
CA GLU A 167 7.79 -27.15 3.70
C GLU A 167 8.77 -26.27 4.49
N LYS A 168 9.68 -25.57 3.80
CA LYS A 168 10.62 -24.64 4.39
C LYS A 168 10.18 -23.20 4.15
N PRO A 169 10.24 -22.32 5.16
CA PRO A 169 9.91 -20.91 4.96
C PRO A 169 10.83 -20.27 3.92
N LEU A 170 10.24 -19.64 2.91
CA LEU A 170 10.99 -18.81 1.97
C LEU A 170 11.41 -17.48 2.65
N GLU A 171 12.64 -17.07 2.38
CA GLU A 171 13.14 -15.74 2.77
C GLU A 171 12.49 -14.66 1.91
N LEU A 172 11.94 -13.63 2.56
CA LEU A 172 11.12 -12.63 1.87
C LEU A 172 11.95 -11.47 1.29
N ASP A 173 13.13 -11.20 1.86
CA ASP A 173 14.03 -10.15 1.36
C ASP A 173 14.48 -10.41 -0.08
N PRO A 174 15.02 -11.61 -0.43
CA PRO A 174 15.44 -11.90 -1.81
C PRO A 174 14.26 -11.88 -2.80
N ILE A 175 13.06 -12.26 -2.35
CA ILE A 175 11.85 -12.23 -3.18
C ILE A 175 11.45 -10.79 -3.50
N ALA A 176 11.40 -9.92 -2.49
CA ALA A 176 11.08 -8.51 -2.69
C ALA A 176 12.11 -7.83 -3.59
N GLU A 177 13.41 -8.09 -3.37
CA GLU A 177 14.49 -7.57 -4.22
C GLU A 177 14.36 -8.04 -5.67
N PHE A 178 14.08 -9.32 -5.90
CA PHE A 178 13.86 -9.87 -7.24
C PHE A 178 12.68 -9.21 -7.96
N ILE A 179 11.55 -9.03 -7.26
CA ILE A 179 10.35 -8.38 -7.80
C ILE A 179 10.67 -6.95 -8.25
N ILE A 180 11.33 -6.15 -7.39
CA ILE A 180 11.67 -4.76 -7.69
C ILE A 180 12.71 -4.68 -8.81
N SER A 181 13.76 -5.50 -8.76
CA SER A 181 14.77 -5.58 -9.82
C SER A 181 14.14 -5.91 -11.17
N THR A 182 13.17 -6.82 -11.21
CA THR A 182 12.42 -7.15 -12.44
C THR A 182 11.66 -5.94 -12.98
N LEU A 183 10.94 -5.21 -12.13
CA LEU A 183 10.25 -3.98 -12.53
C LEU A 183 11.23 -2.92 -13.05
N ASN A 184 12.39 -2.76 -12.40
CA ASN A 184 13.44 -1.84 -12.85
C ASN A 184 13.92 -2.14 -14.27
N GLN A 185 14.13 -3.42 -14.61
CA GLN A 185 14.54 -3.81 -15.97
C GLN A 185 13.45 -3.51 -17.01
N ILE A 186 12.18 -3.63 -16.62
CA ILE A 186 11.06 -3.29 -17.49
C ILE A 186 11.00 -1.79 -17.74
N VAL A 187 11.15 -0.98 -16.68
CA VAL A 187 11.13 0.49 -16.75
C VAL A 187 12.33 1.05 -17.53
N LYS A 188 13.49 0.38 -17.50
CA LYS A 188 14.65 0.80 -18.32
C LYS A 188 14.35 0.77 -19.82
N ASN A 189 13.52 -0.16 -20.29
CA ASN A 189 13.14 -0.31 -21.70
C ASN A 189 11.82 0.42 -22.05
N LYS A 190 11.60 1.60 -21.48
CA LYS A 190 10.32 2.34 -21.55
C LYS A 190 10.04 3.10 -22.85
N GLU A 191 11.08 3.41 -23.65
CA GLU A 191 10.99 4.38 -24.76
C GLU A 191 9.98 4.02 -25.86
N THR A 192 9.50 2.77 -25.91
CA THR A 192 8.53 2.29 -26.90
C THR A 192 7.29 1.64 -26.31
N ARG A 193 7.10 1.69 -24.98
CA ARG A 193 6.01 0.97 -24.33
C ARG A 193 4.73 1.78 -24.24
N GLN A 194 3.66 1.19 -24.76
CA GLN A 194 2.28 1.56 -24.47
C GLN A 194 1.62 0.45 -23.66
N SER A 195 0.59 0.79 -22.88
CA SER A 195 -0.24 -0.17 -22.15
C SER A 195 -0.73 -1.28 -23.08
N LEU A 196 -0.50 -2.53 -22.69
CA LEU A 196 -1.07 -3.70 -23.35
C LEU A 196 -2.57 -3.85 -23.02
N LEU A 197 -3.00 -3.28 -21.90
CA LEU A 197 -4.37 -3.40 -21.42
C LEU A 197 -5.27 -2.34 -22.06
N PRO A 198 -6.44 -2.75 -22.59
CA PRO A 198 -7.50 -1.81 -22.95
C PRO A 198 -7.96 -1.00 -21.74
N GLN A 199 -8.35 0.25 -21.97
CA GLN A 199 -8.80 1.14 -20.90
C GLN A 199 -10.01 0.57 -20.16
N GLU A 200 -10.93 -0.10 -20.85
CA GLU A 200 -12.12 -0.72 -20.27
C GLU A 200 -11.75 -1.86 -19.31
N ALA A 201 -10.68 -2.61 -19.60
CA ALA A 201 -10.19 -3.67 -18.73
C ALA A 201 -9.58 -3.08 -17.45
N ILE A 202 -8.85 -1.97 -17.58
CA ILE A 202 -8.31 -1.21 -16.44
C ILE A 202 -9.44 -0.67 -15.57
N GLU A 203 -10.45 -0.04 -16.17
CA GLU A 203 -11.60 0.52 -15.46
C GLU A 203 -12.39 -0.57 -14.71
N LEU A 204 -12.64 -1.72 -15.35
CA LEU A 204 -13.28 -2.85 -14.68
C LEU A 204 -12.44 -3.37 -13.50
N TYR A 205 -11.12 -3.40 -13.67
CA TYR A 205 -10.19 -3.83 -12.64
C TYR A 205 -10.19 -2.89 -11.43
N ILE A 206 -10.22 -1.57 -11.67
CA ILE A 206 -10.22 -0.52 -10.63
C ILE A 206 -11.61 -0.34 -9.99
N HIS A 207 -12.69 -0.26 -10.78
CA HIS A 207 -14.01 0.19 -10.35
C HIS A 207 -14.92 -0.94 -9.82
N SER A 208 -14.40 -2.16 -9.71
CA SER A 208 -15.21 -3.34 -9.35
C SER A 208 -15.85 -3.34 -7.95
N ALA A 209 -15.64 -2.34 -7.07
CA ALA A 209 -16.49 -2.09 -5.88
C ALA A 209 -16.06 -0.89 -4.98
N SER A 210 -14.99 -0.15 -5.29
CA SER A 210 -14.34 0.81 -4.36
C SER A 210 -14.62 2.29 -4.67
N SER A 211 -14.71 3.12 -3.63
CA SER A 211 -14.67 4.58 -3.75
C SER A 211 -13.25 5.15 -3.84
N TYR A 212 -12.22 4.31 -3.64
CA TYR A 212 -10.82 4.72 -3.72
C TYR A 212 -10.45 4.96 -5.19
N LYS A 213 -10.08 6.20 -5.51
CA LYS A 213 -9.64 6.59 -6.85
C LYS A 213 -8.11 6.73 -6.86
N PRO A 214 -7.44 6.34 -7.97
CA PRO A 214 -6.01 6.64 -8.14
C PRO A 214 -5.74 8.13 -7.92
N LYS A 215 -4.62 8.45 -7.27
CA LYS A 215 -4.24 9.85 -7.07
C LYS A 215 -3.84 10.48 -8.41
N ASP A 216 -4.27 11.70 -8.66
CA ASP A 216 -3.75 12.49 -9.78
C ASP A 216 -2.36 13.06 -9.43
N LYS A 217 -1.72 13.69 -10.42
CA LYS A 217 -0.40 14.32 -10.26
C LYS A 217 -0.41 15.34 -9.11
N SER A 218 -1.45 16.16 -9.01
CA SER A 218 -1.56 17.23 -8.01
C SER A 218 -1.57 16.65 -6.58
N ALA A 219 -2.33 15.58 -6.36
CA ALA A 219 -2.39 14.88 -5.08
C ALA A 219 -1.05 14.24 -4.70
N LEU A 220 -0.36 13.61 -5.67
CA LEU A 220 0.97 13.02 -5.44
C LEU A 220 2.04 14.09 -5.14
N LEU A 221 1.98 15.22 -5.85
CA LEU A 221 2.87 16.36 -5.67
C LEU A 221 2.66 17.00 -4.29
N SER A 222 1.40 17.24 -3.90
CA SER A 222 1.03 17.78 -2.60
C SER A 222 1.55 16.92 -1.44
N GLU A 223 1.45 15.59 -1.56
CA GLU A 223 2.01 14.66 -0.58
C GLU A 223 3.54 14.73 -0.51
N SER A 224 4.20 14.79 -1.66
CA SER A 224 5.68 14.89 -1.74
C SER A 224 6.18 16.23 -1.15
N LEU A 225 5.48 17.33 -1.41
CA LEU A 225 5.80 18.65 -0.83
C LEU A 225 5.61 18.65 0.68
N LYS A 226 4.55 18.01 1.18
CA LYS A 226 4.32 17.86 2.62
C LYS A 226 5.44 17.06 3.29
N GLU A 227 5.92 16.00 2.64
CA GLU A 227 7.08 15.24 3.11
C GLU A 227 8.36 16.09 3.14
N LEU A 228 8.60 16.92 2.11
CA LEU A 228 9.73 17.85 2.08
C LEU A 228 9.68 18.84 3.26
N HIS A 229 8.54 19.51 3.48
CA HIS A 229 8.36 20.45 4.60
C HIS A 229 8.55 19.77 5.96
N LYS A 230 8.06 18.54 6.11
CA LYS A 230 8.29 17.72 7.32
C LYS A 230 9.78 17.39 7.49
N GLY A 231 10.46 17.04 6.41
CA GLY A 231 11.91 16.79 6.40
C GLY A 231 12.69 18.01 6.87
N ILE A 232 12.43 19.18 6.28
CA ILE A 232 13.08 20.45 6.64
C ILE A 232 12.84 20.80 8.11
N SER A 233 11.60 20.75 8.58
CA SER A 233 11.26 21.08 9.98
C SER A 233 11.82 20.11 11.02
N SER A 234 12.29 18.92 10.60
CA SER A 234 12.95 17.96 11.49
C SER A 234 14.48 18.14 11.58
N LEU A 235 15.08 19.05 10.79
CA LEU A 235 16.51 19.27 10.80
C LEU A 235 16.97 20.03 12.06
N PRO A 236 18.16 19.70 12.62
CA PRO A 236 18.75 20.48 13.70
C PRO A 236 19.13 21.88 13.19
N ALA A 237 18.49 22.93 13.72
CA ALA A 237 18.78 24.32 13.33
C ALA A 237 20.23 24.77 13.63
N ALA A 238 20.99 24.01 14.41
CA ALA A 238 22.41 24.26 14.66
C ALA A 238 23.31 23.87 13.47
N ASP A 239 22.86 22.93 12.63
CA ASP A 239 23.66 22.33 11.56
C ASP A 239 23.16 22.73 10.15
N TYR A 240 21.96 23.31 10.04
CA TYR A 240 21.30 23.63 8.78
C TYR A 240 20.62 25.00 8.83
N ASP A 241 20.65 25.73 7.70
CA ASP A 241 19.85 26.93 7.50
C ASP A 241 18.40 26.55 7.15
N VAL A 242 17.61 26.27 8.19
CA VAL A 242 16.21 25.82 8.05
C VAL A 242 15.34 26.89 7.39
N ASP A 243 15.62 28.17 7.61
CA ASP A 243 14.85 29.27 7.04
C ASP A 243 15.08 29.40 5.52
N GLU A 244 16.33 29.27 5.08
CA GLU A 244 16.67 29.28 3.65
C GLU A 244 16.08 28.05 2.93
N LEU A 245 16.17 26.86 3.54
CA LEU A 245 15.58 25.63 2.99
C LEU A 245 14.05 25.71 2.91
N THR A 246 13.40 26.28 3.94
CA THR A 246 11.94 26.48 3.96
C THR A 246 11.54 27.45 2.84
N SER A 247 12.31 28.52 2.63
CA SER A 247 12.09 29.49 1.54
C SER A 247 12.25 28.85 0.16
N ALA A 248 13.27 28.02 -0.02
CA ALA A 248 13.48 27.26 -1.25
C ALA A 248 12.34 26.27 -1.54
N ALA A 249 11.85 25.56 -0.51
CA ALA A 249 10.70 24.66 -0.63
C ALA A 249 9.41 25.40 -0.98
N ALA A 250 9.17 26.57 -0.38
CA ALA A 250 8.03 27.41 -0.70
C ALA A 250 8.06 27.93 -2.15
N MET A 251 9.23 28.37 -2.63
CA MET A 251 9.40 28.76 -4.04
C MET A 251 9.19 27.59 -5.00
N LEU A 252 9.65 26.39 -4.64
CA LEU A 252 9.44 25.19 -5.45
C LEU A 252 7.95 24.86 -5.55
N GLU A 253 7.23 24.92 -4.43
CA GLU A 253 5.79 24.69 -4.37
C GLU A 253 5.00 25.73 -5.19
N GLU A 254 5.37 27.00 -5.12
CA GLU A 254 4.73 28.05 -5.93
C GLU A 254 4.97 27.81 -7.42
N GLU A 255 6.22 27.52 -7.81
CA GLU A 255 6.57 27.29 -9.20
C GLU A 255 5.85 26.06 -9.77
N ALA A 256 5.78 24.96 -9.01
CA ALA A 256 5.14 23.73 -9.43
C ALA A 256 3.61 23.84 -9.62
N LYS A 257 2.97 24.90 -9.10
CA LYS A 257 1.54 25.17 -9.26
C LYS A 257 1.22 26.05 -10.48
N LYS A 258 2.22 26.59 -11.18
CA LYS A 258 2.01 27.43 -12.37
C LYS A 258 1.55 26.59 -13.56
N GLU A 259 0.75 27.18 -14.43
CA GLU A 259 0.36 26.53 -15.71
C GLU A 259 1.57 26.24 -16.59
N GLU A 260 2.54 27.16 -16.60
CA GLU A 260 3.82 27.01 -17.31
C GLU A 260 5.00 27.16 -16.32
N PRO A 261 5.38 26.10 -15.60
CA PRO A 261 6.49 26.14 -14.66
C PRO A 261 7.83 26.25 -15.40
N ARG A 262 8.72 27.10 -14.89
CA ARG A 262 10.07 27.29 -15.44
C ARG A 262 10.95 26.09 -15.07
N ALA A 263 11.19 25.22 -16.05
CA ALA A 263 11.95 23.99 -15.86
C ALA A 263 13.35 24.21 -15.25
N PHE A 264 14.06 25.29 -15.63
CA PHE A 264 15.37 25.60 -15.06
C PHE A 264 15.29 25.97 -13.57
N LEU A 265 14.22 26.66 -13.15
CA LEU A 265 14.03 27.07 -11.77
C LEU A 265 13.68 25.86 -10.90
N LEU A 266 12.78 25.00 -11.37
CA LEU A 266 12.48 23.72 -10.71
C LEU A 266 13.75 22.89 -10.51
N LYS A 267 14.57 22.72 -11.57
CA LYS A 267 15.86 22.02 -11.51
C LYS A 267 16.83 22.65 -10.52
N SER A 268 16.90 23.98 -10.47
CA SER A 268 17.81 24.71 -9.58
C SER A 268 17.40 24.58 -8.12
N LEU A 269 16.11 24.74 -7.81
CA LEU A 269 15.57 24.60 -6.45
C LEU A 269 15.69 23.17 -5.94
N ILE A 270 15.38 22.18 -6.79
CA ILE A 270 15.55 20.76 -6.47
C ILE A 270 17.03 20.46 -6.23
N GLY A 271 17.93 20.91 -7.11
CA GLY A 271 19.37 20.71 -6.94
C GLY A 271 19.92 21.34 -5.65
N TYR A 272 19.46 22.53 -5.30
CA TYR A 272 19.82 23.21 -4.04
C TYR A 272 19.35 22.40 -2.82
N LEU A 273 18.10 21.94 -2.80
CA LEU A 273 17.56 21.12 -1.70
C LEU A 273 18.28 19.76 -1.59
N GLU A 274 18.66 19.13 -2.72
CA GLU A 274 19.40 17.86 -2.75
C GLU A 274 20.81 17.98 -2.12
N GLN A 275 21.47 19.13 -2.24
CA GLN A 275 22.84 19.34 -1.75
C GLN A 275 22.98 19.18 -0.22
N THR A 276 21.89 19.32 0.53
CA THR A 276 21.88 19.10 1.98
C THR A 276 22.15 17.65 2.38
N GLY A 277 22.02 16.70 1.45
CA GLY A 277 22.20 15.26 1.66
C GLY A 277 21.09 14.60 2.49
N VAL A 278 20.58 15.28 3.52
CA VAL A 278 19.52 14.77 4.40
C VAL A 278 18.14 14.87 3.74
N LEU A 279 17.96 15.80 2.80
CA LEU A 279 16.72 15.97 2.05
C LEU A 279 16.70 15.19 0.72
N THR A 280 17.72 14.40 0.40
CA THR A 280 17.79 13.66 -0.87
C THR A 280 16.56 12.80 -1.11
N GLN A 281 16.00 12.17 -0.06
CA GLN A 281 14.84 11.30 -0.21
C GLN A 281 13.52 12.04 -0.46
N PRO A 282 13.10 13.04 0.35
CA PRO A 282 11.94 13.86 0.03
C PRO A 282 12.04 14.54 -1.34
N VAL A 283 13.24 14.98 -1.73
CA VAL A 283 13.46 15.69 -2.99
C VAL A 283 13.44 14.75 -4.20
N SER A 284 13.87 13.50 -4.04
CA SER A 284 13.85 12.50 -5.12
C SER A 284 12.44 12.30 -5.69
N MET A 285 11.39 12.32 -4.86
CA MET A 285 10.00 12.21 -5.34
C MET A 285 9.59 13.41 -6.20
N LEU A 286 9.92 14.61 -5.74
CA LEU A 286 9.60 15.85 -6.43
C LEU A 286 10.31 15.92 -7.78
N LYS A 287 11.58 15.53 -7.83
CA LYS A 287 12.36 15.41 -9.07
C LYS A 287 11.69 14.47 -10.07
N THR A 288 11.25 13.31 -9.59
CA THR A 288 10.58 12.28 -10.38
C THR A 288 9.21 12.73 -10.93
N LEU A 289 8.52 13.66 -10.26
CA LEU A 289 7.21 14.20 -10.68
C LEU A 289 7.30 15.50 -11.50
N LEU A 290 8.38 16.27 -11.35
CA LEU A 290 8.50 17.64 -11.88
C LEU A 290 9.54 17.80 -13.01
N ILE A 291 10.53 16.91 -13.11
CA ILE A 291 11.70 17.10 -14.01
C ILE A 291 11.77 16.07 -15.15
N THR A 292 10.82 15.12 -15.23
CA THR A 292 10.75 14.14 -16.34
C THR A 292 10.44 14.75 -17.69
#